data_AF-A0A7Z9PY09-F1
#
_entry.id   AF-A0A7Z9PY09-F1
#
_cell.length_a   1.000
_cell.length_b   1.000
_cell.length_c   1.000
_cell.angle_alpha   90.00
_cell.angle_beta   90.00
_cell.angle_gamma   90.00
#
_symmetry.space_group_name_H-M   'P 1'
#
loop_
_entity.id
_entity.type
_entity.pdbx_description
1 polymer ?
#
loop_
_entity_poly.entity_id
_entity_poly.type
_entity_poly.pdbx_seq_one_letter_code
_entity_poly.pdbx_strand_id
1 'polypeptide(L)'
;IGNLYVRGRDNQMVPLSTLTQAKMSTAPDLIQRYNLYRTAEVYGGPAPGLSSGDAIAAMEELAAQELPEGYGFEWTGTAYQEKISSGQQGQVLLLALVFVFLFL
;
A
#
# COMPACT_ATOMS: atom_id res chain seq x y z
N ILE A 1 -16.62 30.30 13.03
CA ILE A 1 -15.48 31.19 13.38
C ILE A 1 -15.89 32.61 13.80
N GLY A 2 -16.98 33.21 13.29
CA GLY A 2 -17.37 34.59 13.65
C GLY A 2 -17.77 34.84 15.12
N ASN A 3 -18.00 33.80 15.92
CA ASN A 3 -18.34 33.91 17.35
C ASN A 3 -17.14 33.64 18.28
N LEU A 4 -15.94 33.45 17.72
CA LEU A 4 -14.70 33.25 18.49
C LEU A 4 -13.99 34.60 18.59
N TYR A 5 -13.53 34.95 19.79
CA TYR A 5 -12.82 36.21 20.04
C TYR A 5 -11.46 35.93 20.67
N VAL A 6 -10.47 36.74 20.29
CA VAL A 6 -9.11 36.69 20.86
C VAL A 6 -8.78 38.06 21.43
N ARG A 7 -8.08 38.06 22.56
CA ARG A 7 -7.67 39.27 23.28
C ARG A 7 -6.43 39.87 22.61
N GLY A 8 -6.54 41.11 22.14
CA GLY A 8 -5.42 41.89 21.61
C GLY A 8 -4.52 42.46 22.72
N ARG A 9 -3.38 43.02 22.34
CA ARG A 9 -2.41 43.65 23.28
C ARG A 9 -3.04 44.77 24.11
N ASP A 10 -4.02 45.46 23.54
CA ASP A 10 -4.71 46.58 24.18
C ASP A 10 -5.89 46.12 25.05
N ASN A 11 -5.91 44.82 25.40
CA ASN A 11 -6.96 44.15 26.17
C ASN A 11 -8.35 44.14 25.50
N GLN A 12 -8.45 44.57 24.25
CA GLN A 12 -9.66 44.55 23.44
C GLN A 12 -9.94 43.16 22.86
N MET A 13 -11.21 42.81 22.73
CA MET A 13 -11.65 41.55 22.15
C MET A 13 -11.84 41.73 20.64
N VAL A 14 -11.06 40.99 19.85
CA VAL A 14 -11.13 41.03 18.37
C VAL A 14 -11.75 39.72 17.86
N PRO A 15 -12.82 39.77 17.05
CA PRO A 15 -13.42 38.58 16.49
C PRO A 15 -12.47 37.89 15.50
N LEU A 16 -12.36 36.56 15.57
CA LEU A 16 -11.42 35.77 14.77
C LEU A 16 -11.66 35.91 13.25
N SER A 17 -12.88 36.27 12.85
CA SER A 17 -13.25 36.49 11.46
C SER A 17 -12.60 37.72 10.82
N THR A 18 -12.04 38.65 11.60
CA THR A 18 -11.28 39.79 11.04
C THR A 18 -9.83 39.41 10.73
N LEU A 19 -9.34 38.33 11.33
CA LEU A 19 -7.95 37.86 11.20
C LEU A 19 -7.81 36.61 10.32
N THR A 20 -8.89 35.83 10.15
CA THR A 20 -8.85 34.53 9.48
C THR A 20 -9.99 34.35 8.49
N GLN A 21 -9.71 33.63 7.40
CA GLN A 21 -10.69 33.26 6.39
C GLN A 21 -10.76 31.74 6.30
N ALA A 22 -11.94 31.16 6.54
CA ALA A 22 -12.14 29.73 6.30
C ALA A 22 -12.19 29.45 4.80
N LYS A 23 -11.47 28.41 4.38
CA LYS A 23 -11.56 27.85 3.04
C LYS A 23 -11.89 26.37 3.16
N MET A 24 -12.89 25.92 2.41
CA MET A 24 -13.18 24.50 2.30
C MET A 24 -12.11 23.87 1.41
N SER A 25 -11.49 22.80 1.91
CA SER A 25 -10.49 22.03 1.15
C SER A 25 -10.71 20.55 1.39
N THR A 26 -10.44 19.73 0.38
CA THR A 26 -10.49 18.28 0.50
C THR A 26 -9.08 17.76 0.69
N ALA A 27 -8.84 17.08 1.80
CA ALA A 27 -7.59 16.41 2.10
C ALA A 27 -7.88 14.96 2.50
N PRO A 28 -6.94 14.02 2.25
CA PRO A 28 -7.06 12.66 2.77
C PRO A 28 -7.11 12.69 4.30
N ASP A 29 -8.06 11.95 4.88
CA ASP A 29 -8.15 11.76 6.34
C ASP A 29 -6.98 10.93 6.87
N LEU A 30 -6.50 9.98 6.04
CA LEU A 30 -5.37 9.11 6.35
C LEU A 30 -4.28 9.19 5.27
N ILE A 31 -3.03 9.32 5.72
CA ILE A 31 -1.85 9.20 4.86
C ILE A 31 -1.14 7.90 5.23
N GLN A 32 -1.28 6.90 4.37
CA GLN A 32 -0.65 5.60 4.58
C GLN A 32 0.84 5.63 4.18
N ARG A 33 1.64 4.87 4.92
CA ARG A 33 3.07 4.69 4.63
C ARG A 33 3.44 3.23 4.74
N TYR A 34 4.23 2.75 3.79
CA TYR A 34 4.81 1.41 3.79
C TYR A 34 6.31 1.52 3.47
N ASN A 35 7.15 0.84 4.25
CA ASN A 35 8.62 0.91 4.13
C ASN A 35 9.17 2.34 4.01
N LEU A 36 8.65 3.26 4.83
CA LEU A 36 8.98 4.69 4.89
C LEU A 36 8.48 5.55 3.71
N TYR A 37 7.91 4.95 2.66
CA TYR A 37 7.33 5.65 1.52
C TYR A 37 5.84 5.91 1.73
N ARG A 38 5.33 7.01 1.17
CA ARG A 38 3.87 7.24 1.09
C ARG A 38 3.30 6.23 0.10
N THR A 39 2.31 5.47 0.54
CA THR A 39 1.74 4.39 -0.28
C THR A 39 0.23 4.53 -0.40
N ALA A 40 -0.32 3.87 -1.40
CA ALA A 40 -1.73 3.57 -1.51
C ALA A 40 -1.89 2.05 -1.46
N GLU A 41 -2.68 1.57 -0.51
CA GLU A 41 -2.94 0.14 -0.37
C GLU A 41 -4.00 -0.30 -1.39
N VAL A 42 -3.70 -1.36 -2.13
CA VAL A 42 -4.61 -1.94 -3.13
C VAL A 42 -4.90 -3.37 -2.72
N TYR A 43 -6.18 -3.68 -2.61
CA TYR A 43 -6.66 -5.04 -2.34
C TYR A 43 -7.31 -5.62 -3.59
N GLY A 44 -7.06 -6.90 -3.82
CA GLY A 44 -7.62 -7.62 -4.94
C GLY A 44 -7.49 -9.13 -4.72
N GLY A 45 -8.18 -9.88 -5.56
CA GLY A 45 -8.09 -11.33 -5.60
C GLY A 45 -8.17 -11.82 -7.04
N PRO A 46 -7.83 -13.09 -7.28
CA PRO A 46 -7.93 -13.68 -8.62
C PRO A 46 -9.38 -13.68 -9.09
N ALA A 47 -9.57 -13.48 -10.39
CA ALA A 47 -10.87 -13.69 -11.01
C ALA A 47 -11.26 -15.19 -10.98
N PRO A 48 -12.57 -15.52 -11.05
CA PRO A 48 -13.01 -16.91 -11.00
C PRO A 48 -12.33 -17.77 -12.06
N GLY A 49 -11.75 -18.90 -11.64
CA GLY A 49 -11.05 -19.84 -12.53
C GLY A 49 -9.56 -19.55 -12.75
N LEU A 50 -9.01 -18.47 -12.18
CA LEU A 50 -7.59 -18.16 -12.18
C LEU A 50 -6.94 -18.41 -10.82
N SER A 51 -5.63 -18.66 -10.82
CA SER A 51 -4.87 -18.84 -9.59
C SER A 51 -4.43 -17.51 -8.98
N SER A 52 -4.08 -17.53 -7.70
CA SER A 52 -3.46 -16.39 -7.01
C SER A 52 -2.16 -15.96 -7.67
N GLY A 53 -1.35 -16.91 -8.14
CA GLY A 53 -0.13 -16.64 -8.91
C GLY A 53 -0.40 -15.89 -10.22
N ASP A 54 -1.48 -16.22 -10.92
CA ASP A 54 -1.88 -15.50 -12.14
C ASP A 54 -2.28 -14.05 -11.83
N ALA A 55 -2.99 -13.84 -10.72
CA ALA A 55 -3.37 -12.49 -10.28
C ALA A 55 -2.14 -11.64 -9.88
N ILE A 56 -1.18 -12.25 -9.19
CA ILE A 56 0.09 -11.58 -8.85
C ILE A 56 0.84 -11.21 -10.13
N ALA A 57 0.97 -12.13 -11.08
CA ALA A 57 1.65 -11.88 -12.34
C ALA A 57 0.96 -10.77 -13.16
N ALA A 58 -0.37 -10.79 -13.26
CA ALA A 58 -1.15 -9.78 -13.97
C ALA A 58 -0.99 -8.38 -13.32
N MET A 59 -0.96 -8.32 -11.99
CA MET A 59 -0.73 -7.06 -11.27
C MET A 59 0.70 -6.53 -11.45
N GLU A 60 1.71 -7.42 -11.49
CA GLU A 60 3.10 -7.04 -11.79
C GLU A 60 3.23 -6.50 -13.22
N GLU A 61 2.53 -7.12 -14.19
CA GLU A 61 2.47 -6.65 -15.57
C GLU A 61 1.79 -5.28 -15.68
N LEU A 62 0.64 -5.11 -15.03
CA LEU A 62 -0.08 -3.83 -15.00
C LEU A 62 0.78 -2.73 -14.35
N ALA A 63 1.45 -3.07 -13.25
CA ALA A 63 2.36 -2.17 -12.58
C ALA A 63 3.51 -1.72 -13.51
N ALA A 64 4.09 -2.62 -14.30
CA ALA A 64 5.14 -2.28 -15.25
C ALA A 64 4.66 -1.36 -16.41
N GLN A 65 3.38 -1.42 -16.77
CA GLN A 65 2.82 -0.66 -17.89
C GLN A 65 2.29 0.72 -17.46
N GLU A 66 1.63 0.78 -16.31
CA GLU A 66 0.83 1.95 -15.91
C GLU A 66 1.50 2.80 -14.82
N LEU A 67 2.51 2.28 -14.10
CA LEU A 67 3.17 3.07 -13.05
C LEU A 67 4.11 4.12 -13.67
N PRO A 68 3.94 5.41 -13.32
CA PRO A 68 4.88 6.45 -13.73
C PRO A 68 6.27 6.25 -13.12
N GLU A 69 7.29 6.84 -13.74
CA GLU A 69 8.65 6.83 -13.19
C GLU A 69 8.69 7.38 -11.75
N GLY A 70 9.44 6.69 -10.89
CA GLY A 70 9.56 7.03 -9.47
C GLY A 70 8.52 6.37 -8.56
N TYR A 71 7.52 5.68 -9.12
CA TYR A 71 6.63 4.81 -8.34
C TYR A 71 7.18 3.38 -8.30
N GLY A 72 7.04 2.75 -7.14
CA GLY A 72 7.29 1.33 -6.95
C GLY A 72 6.07 0.66 -6.34
N PHE A 73 6.04 -0.66 -6.39
CA PHE A 73 5.04 -1.48 -5.72
C PHE A 73 5.74 -2.54 -4.88
N GLU A 74 5.06 -2.99 -3.83
CA GLU A 74 5.56 -4.04 -2.96
C GLU A 74 4.39 -4.90 -2.48
N TRP A 75 4.61 -6.21 -2.44
CA TRP A 75 3.62 -7.16 -1.95
C TRP A 75 3.69 -7.27 -0.43
N THR A 76 2.53 -7.45 0.20
CA THR A 76 2.42 -7.67 1.65
C THR A 76 1.56 -8.91 1.95
N GLY A 77 1.62 -9.39 3.18
CA GLY A 77 0.76 -10.49 3.65
C GLY A 77 0.89 -11.77 2.83
N THR A 78 -0.24 -12.33 2.41
CA THR A 78 -0.31 -13.61 1.69
C THR A 78 0.37 -13.55 0.33
N ALA A 79 0.21 -12.46 -0.43
CA ALA A 79 0.84 -12.31 -1.74
C ALA A 79 2.37 -12.30 -1.63
N TYR A 80 2.90 -11.64 -0.58
CA TYR A 80 4.33 -11.67 -0.28
C TYR A 80 4.81 -13.09 0.05
N GLN A 81 4.08 -13.82 0.89
CA GLN A 81 4.40 -15.20 1.25
C GLN A 81 4.39 -16.13 0.04
N GLU A 82 3.43 -15.95 -0.86
CA GLU A 82 3.33 -16.72 -2.09
C GLU A 82 4.51 -16.43 -3.01
N LYS A 83 4.92 -15.16 -3.15
CA LYS A 83 6.11 -14.79 -3.95
C LYS A 83 7.39 -15.41 -3.41
N ILE A 84 7.63 -15.38 -2.10
CA ILE A 84 8.86 -15.96 -1.52
C ILE A 84 8.85 -17.50 -1.51
N SER A 85 7.67 -18.11 -1.47
CA SER A 85 7.52 -19.58 -1.50
C SER A 85 7.54 -20.12 -2.93
N SER A 86 7.27 -19.27 -3.92
CA SER A 86 7.33 -19.62 -5.33
C SER A 86 8.74 -20.14 -5.69
N GLY A 87 8.80 -21.24 -6.45
CA GLY A 87 10.05 -21.83 -6.92
C GLY A 87 10.75 -22.83 -5.99
N GLN A 88 10.40 -22.90 -4.69
CA GLN A 88 11.03 -23.86 -3.77
C GLN A 88 10.59 -25.32 -4.01
N GLN A 89 9.44 -25.52 -4.64
CA GLN A 89 8.83 -26.84 -4.84
C GLN A 89 9.70 -27.79 -5.69
N GLY A 90 10.38 -27.27 -6.72
CA GLY A 90 11.25 -28.09 -7.58
C GLY A 90 12.47 -28.64 -6.84
N GLN A 91 13.05 -27.83 -5.94
CA GLN A 91 14.21 -28.24 -5.13
C GLN A 91 13.83 -29.34 -4.12
N VAL A 92 12.67 -29.18 -3.47
CA VAL A 92 12.15 -30.19 -2.54
C VAL A 92 11.86 -31.50 -3.27
N LEU A 93 11.27 -31.44 -4.46
CA LEU A 93 11.00 -32.63 -5.28
C LEU A 93 12.29 -33.35 -5.70
N LEU A 94 13.29 -32.60 -6.17
CA LEU A 94 14.59 -33.15 -6.54
C LEU A 94 15.24 -33.87 -5.36
N LEU A 95 15.26 -33.23 -4.19
CA LEU A 95 15.83 -33.81 -2.97
C LEU A 95 15.09 -35.08 -2.55
N ALA A 96 13.75 -35.09 -2.66
CA ALA A 96 12.94 -36.27 -2.39
C ALA A 96 13.29 -37.44 -3.34
N LEU A 97 13.45 -37.16 -4.64
CA LEU A 97 13.84 -38.18 -5.63
C LEU A 97 15.25 -38.75 -5.34
N VAL A 98 16.19 -37.89 -4.95
CA VAL A 98 17.53 -38.32 -4.55
C VAL A 98 17.47 -39.26 -3.35
N PHE A 99 16.68 -38.93 -2.31
CA PHE A 99 16.53 -39.82 -1.16
C PHE A 99 15.84 -41.14 -1.50
N VAL A 100 14.79 -41.11 -2.33
CA VAL A 100 14.13 -42.34 -2.80
C VAL A 100 15.13 -43.24 -3.54
N PHE A 101 15.95 -42.68 -4.43
CA PHE A 101 16.98 -43.44 -5.14
C PHE A 101 18.08 -43.99 -4.22
N LEU A 102 18.44 -43.28 -3.15
CA LEU A 102 19.50 -43.72 -2.23
C LEU A 102 19.04 -44.80 -1.23
N PHE A 103 17.76 -44.83 -0.87
CA PHE A 103 17.23 -45.81 0.09
C PHE A 103 16.72 -47.11 -0.54
N LEU A 104 16.46 -47.10 -1.86
CA LEU A 104 16.12 -48.29 -2.65
C LEU A 104 17.39 -49.02 -3.12
#